data_AF-A0A8D8BCZ6-F1
#
_entry.id   AF-A0A8D8BCZ6-F1
#
_cell.length_a   1.000
_cell.length_b   1.000
_cell.length_c   1.000
_cell.angle_alpha   90.00
_cell.angle_beta   90.00
_cell.angle_gamma   90.00
#
_symmetry.space_group_name_H-M   'P 1'
#
loop_
_entity.id
_entity.type
_entity.pdbx_description
1 polymer ?
#
loop_
_entity_poly.entity_id
_entity_poly.type
_entity_poly.pdbx_seq_one_letter_code
_entity_poly.pdbx_strand_id
1 'polypeptide(L)'
;PVKLEIIMGRLTLVAGLGLVLCHLAFSMEMGCYFTNWSQYRPGIGKYTPANVDPFLCTHLFYAFAMINHANELITYEWNDETLYKAFNELKNTNPHLRTLLAVGGWNFGSTQFSIMVSSAANRQTFIQSSIKFLRTYG
;
A
#
# COMPACT_ATOMS: atom_id res chain seq x y z
N PRO A 1 -53.65 16.77 14.11
CA PRO A 1 -52.99 16.58 12.78
C PRO A 1 -51.60 17.23 12.71
N VAL A 2 -51.50 18.56 12.75
CA VAL A 2 -50.24 19.32 12.54
C VAL A 2 -49.11 18.98 13.53
N LYS A 3 -49.44 18.75 14.80
CA LYS A 3 -48.46 18.40 15.83
C LYS A 3 -47.80 17.03 15.59
N LEU A 4 -48.54 16.09 14.98
CA LEU A 4 -48.05 14.75 14.67
C LEU A 4 -47.12 14.77 13.44
N GLU A 5 -47.43 15.59 12.43
CA GLU A 5 -46.57 15.80 11.25
C GLU A 5 -45.23 16.43 11.63
N ILE A 6 -45.22 17.41 12.54
CA ILE A 6 -43.98 18.03 13.04
C ILE A 6 -43.10 17.02 13.78
N ILE A 7 -43.69 16.15 14.60
CA ILE A 7 -42.96 15.11 15.33
C ILE A 7 -42.36 14.09 14.35
N MET A 8 -43.14 13.67 13.36
CA MET A 8 -42.72 12.70 12.35
C MET A 8 -41.60 13.25 11.45
N GLY A 9 -41.66 14.54 11.08
CA GLY A 9 -40.61 15.23 10.33
C GLY A 9 -39.29 15.40 11.11
N ARG A 10 -39.37 15.61 12.43
CA ARG A 10 -38.17 15.64 13.29
C ARG A 10 -37.54 14.25 13.44
N LEU A 11 -38.37 13.21 13.52
CA LEU A 11 -37.90 11.83 13.63
C LEU A 11 -37.20 11.36 12.33
N THR A 12 -37.75 11.70 11.17
CA THR A 12 -37.10 11.41 9.87
C THR A 12 -35.79 12.19 9.69
N LEU A 13 -35.72 13.44 10.14
CA LEU A 13 -34.48 14.23 10.11
C LEU A 13 -33.39 13.62 11.00
N VAL A 14 -33.74 13.21 12.22
CA VAL A 14 -32.79 12.59 13.17
C VAL A 14 -32.33 11.22 12.67
N ALA A 15 -33.24 10.40 12.13
CA ALA A 15 -32.88 9.12 11.52
C ALA A 15 -31.98 9.29 10.28
N GLY A 16 -32.27 10.27 9.42
CA GLY A 16 -31.44 10.61 8.27
C GLY A 16 -30.04 11.10 8.69
N LEU A 17 -29.96 11.96 9.70
CA LEU A 17 -28.68 12.43 10.24
C LEU A 17 -27.89 11.28 10.90
N GLY A 18 -28.58 10.37 11.60
CA GLY A 18 -27.97 9.17 12.18
C GLY A 18 -27.39 8.23 11.12
N LEU A 19 -28.10 8.01 10.01
CA LEU A 19 -27.61 7.23 8.86
C LEU A 19 -26.39 7.88 8.18
N VAL A 20 -26.41 9.21 8.01
CA VAL A 20 -25.26 9.96 7.45
C VAL A 20 -24.05 9.90 8.39
N LEU A 21 -24.26 10.04 9.70
CA LEU A 21 -23.20 9.89 10.70
C LEU A 21 -22.66 8.45 10.77
N CYS A 22 -23.51 7.45 10.50
CA CYS A 22 -23.10 6.06 10.40
C CYS A 22 -22.29 5.76 9.12
N HIS A 23 -22.53 6.47 8.01
CA HIS A 23 -21.68 6.43 6.83
C HIS A 23 -20.33 7.15 7.01
N LEU A 24 -20.27 8.14 7.92
CA LEU A 24 -19.04 8.79 8.35
C LEU A 24 -18.24 7.93 9.35
N ALA A 25 -18.83 6.83 9.85
CA ALA A 25 -18.17 5.96 10.81
C ALA A 25 -17.24 4.97 10.09
N PHE A 26 -15.94 5.24 10.25
CA PHE A 26 -14.83 4.29 10.16
C PHE A 26 -14.40 3.86 8.74
N SER A 27 -13.64 4.72 8.05
CA SER A 27 -12.74 4.26 6.98
C SER A 27 -11.61 3.44 7.60
N MET A 28 -11.78 2.13 7.76
CA MET A 28 -10.69 1.26 8.20
C MET A 28 -9.65 1.13 7.10
N GLU A 29 -8.45 1.60 7.37
CA GLU A 29 -7.30 1.26 6.54
C GLU A 29 -6.93 -0.21 6.79
N MET A 30 -7.05 -1.02 5.74
CA MET A 30 -6.57 -2.40 5.71
C MET A 30 -5.33 -2.48 4.84
N GLY A 31 -4.22 -2.87 5.45
CA GLY A 31 -2.92 -3.03 4.81
C GLY A 31 -2.61 -4.49 4.53
N CYS A 32 -2.19 -4.81 3.29
CA CYS A 32 -1.85 -6.18 2.90
C CYS A 32 -0.48 -6.23 2.21
N TYR A 33 0.33 -7.20 2.60
CA TYR A 33 1.64 -7.42 2.01
C TYR A 33 1.54 -8.37 0.82
N PHE A 34 2.08 -7.95 -0.32
CA PHE A 34 2.35 -8.79 -1.47
C PHE A 34 3.84 -9.13 -1.48
N THR A 35 4.20 -10.38 -1.70
CA THR A 35 5.61 -10.82 -1.63
C THR A 35 6.14 -11.24 -3.00
N ASN A 36 7.22 -10.63 -3.45
CA ASN A 36 7.78 -10.89 -4.79
C ASN A 36 8.34 -12.30 -4.96
N TRP A 37 8.72 -12.98 -3.88
CA TRP A 37 9.15 -14.38 -3.93
C TRP A 37 7.98 -15.39 -4.05
N SER A 38 6.73 -14.97 -3.86
CA SER A 38 5.57 -15.87 -4.00
C SER A 38 5.35 -16.35 -5.44
N GLN A 39 5.95 -15.66 -6.42
CA GLN A 39 5.97 -16.05 -7.83
C GLN A 39 6.65 -17.40 -8.09
N TYR A 40 7.52 -17.84 -7.18
CA TYR A 40 8.30 -19.07 -7.31
C TYR A 40 7.64 -20.28 -6.67
N ARG A 41 6.50 -20.12 -5.98
CA ARG A 41 5.76 -21.25 -5.41
C ARG A 41 5.24 -22.17 -6.52
N PRO A 42 5.24 -23.50 -6.32
CA PRO A 42 4.78 -24.44 -7.33
C PRO A 42 3.25 -24.50 -7.44
N GLY A 43 2.76 -24.87 -8.63
CA GLY A 43 1.34 -25.16 -8.88
C GLY A 43 0.40 -24.01 -8.50
N ILE A 44 -0.70 -24.35 -7.83
CA ILE A 44 -1.71 -23.38 -7.37
C ILE A 44 -1.19 -22.42 -6.28
N GLY A 45 -0.02 -22.68 -5.71
CA GLY A 45 0.60 -21.80 -4.73
C GLY A 45 1.29 -20.59 -5.35
N LYS A 46 1.56 -20.62 -6.67
CA LYS A 46 2.15 -19.50 -7.41
C LYS A 46 1.25 -18.28 -7.27
N TYR A 47 1.82 -17.18 -6.81
CA TYR A 47 1.08 -15.94 -6.59
C TYR A 47 1.81 -14.77 -7.24
N THR A 48 1.06 -13.98 -8.00
CA THR A 48 1.55 -12.83 -8.78
C THR A 48 0.54 -11.68 -8.65
N PRO A 49 0.84 -10.45 -9.12
CA PRO A 49 -0.12 -9.35 -9.06
C PRO A 49 -1.47 -9.67 -9.70
N ALA A 50 -1.51 -10.54 -10.72
CA ALA A 50 -2.74 -11.00 -11.36
C ALA A 50 -3.67 -11.80 -10.44
N ASN A 51 -3.19 -12.28 -9.29
CA ASN A 51 -3.97 -13.02 -8.30
C ASN A 51 -4.51 -12.14 -7.17
N VAL A 52 -4.13 -10.85 -7.14
CA VAL A 52 -4.55 -9.91 -6.09
C VAL A 52 -5.96 -9.40 -6.39
N ASP A 53 -6.85 -9.49 -5.41
CA ASP A 53 -8.13 -8.79 -5.43
C ASP A 53 -7.90 -7.30 -5.08
N PRO A 54 -8.10 -6.35 -6.02
CA PRO A 54 -7.84 -4.93 -5.79
C PRO A 54 -8.76 -4.28 -4.75
N PHE A 55 -9.87 -4.92 -4.37
CA PHE A 55 -10.84 -4.38 -3.41
C PHE A 55 -10.70 -4.97 -2.00
N LEU A 56 -9.86 -6.00 -1.83
CA LEU A 56 -9.68 -6.64 -0.54
C LEU A 56 -9.04 -5.71 0.49
N CYS A 57 -8.09 -4.87 0.06
CA CYS A 57 -7.29 -4.02 0.94
C CYS A 57 -7.28 -2.58 0.44
N THR A 58 -7.15 -1.62 1.36
CA THR A 58 -7.01 -0.20 1.01
C THR A 58 -5.58 0.18 0.63
N HIS A 59 -4.59 -0.51 1.22
CA HIS A 59 -3.17 -0.28 1.01
C HIS A 59 -2.49 -1.62 0.73
N LEU A 60 -1.74 -1.71 -0.37
CA LEU A 60 -0.90 -2.85 -0.67
C LEU A 60 0.58 -2.46 -0.52
N PHE A 61 1.33 -3.32 0.16
CA PHE A 61 2.76 -3.17 0.39
C PHE A 61 3.51 -4.22 -0.43
N TYR A 62 4.27 -3.79 -1.44
CA TYR A 62 5.16 -4.66 -2.20
C TYR A 62 6.41 -4.96 -1.38
N ALA A 63 6.59 -6.22 -1.01
CA ALA A 63 7.74 -6.72 -0.27
C ALA A 63 8.65 -7.54 -1.19
N PHE A 64 9.94 -7.20 -1.35
CA PHE A 64 10.65 -6.03 -0.82
C PHE A 64 11.58 -5.42 -1.88
N ALA A 65 11.89 -4.13 -1.72
CA ALA A 65 13.09 -3.51 -2.30
C ALA A 65 14.25 -3.52 -1.29
N MET A 66 15.46 -3.21 -1.73
CA MET A 66 16.68 -3.29 -0.93
C MET A 66 17.47 -1.97 -0.93
N ILE A 67 18.45 -1.89 -0.03
CA ILE A 67 19.44 -0.80 -0.02
C ILE A 67 20.78 -1.38 -0.46
N ASN A 68 21.38 -0.81 -1.50
CA ASN A 68 22.72 -1.22 -1.95
C ASN A 68 23.82 -0.62 -1.03
N HIS A 69 25.08 -1.00 -1.26
CA HIS A 69 26.22 -0.46 -0.48
C HIS A 69 26.49 1.04 -0.71
N ALA A 70 25.96 1.63 -1.77
CA ALA A 70 25.98 3.08 -2.02
C ALA A 70 24.85 3.83 -1.27
N ASN A 71 24.05 3.15 -0.45
CA ASN A 71 22.88 3.68 0.26
C ASN A 71 21.73 4.07 -0.68
N GLU A 72 21.59 3.40 -1.82
CA GLU A 72 20.52 3.66 -2.78
C GLU A 72 19.44 2.58 -2.72
N LEU A 73 18.19 2.97 -2.94
CA LEU A 73 17.08 2.04 -3.11
C LEU A 73 17.19 1.30 -4.46
N ILE A 74 17.12 -0.03 -4.42
CA ILE A 74 17.23 -0.91 -5.59
C ILE A 74 16.19 -2.04 -5.55
N THR A 75 15.96 -2.69 -6.69
CA THR A 75 15.16 -3.93 -6.79
C THR A 75 15.80 -5.08 -6.00
N TYR A 76 14.99 -6.08 -5.64
CA TYR A 76 15.47 -7.34 -5.07
C TYR A 76 15.51 -8.45 -6.10
N GLU A 77 14.40 -8.67 -6.81
CA GLU A 77 14.28 -9.70 -7.85
C GLU A 77 14.61 -9.13 -9.23
N TRP A 78 15.11 -10.00 -10.11
CA TRP A 78 15.50 -9.67 -11.48
C TRP A 78 14.34 -9.13 -12.35
N ASN A 79 13.10 -9.44 -11.98
CA ASN A 79 11.89 -9.04 -12.70
C ASN A 79 10.98 -8.09 -11.91
N ASP A 80 11.47 -7.51 -10.81
CA ASP A 80 10.70 -6.61 -9.96
C ASP A 80 10.12 -5.43 -10.75
N GLU A 81 10.83 -4.86 -11.73
CA GLU A 81 10.29 -3.77 -12.56
C GLU A 81 9.01 -4.15 -13.30
N THR A 82 8.96 -5.39 -13.81
CA THR A 82 7.76 -5.93 -14.47
C THR A 82 6.63 -6.14 -13.47
N LEU A 83 6.96 -6.64 -12.28
CA LEU A 83 5.98 -6.88 -11.22
C LEU A 83 5.46 -5.59 -10.60
N TYR A 84 6.30 -4.55 -10.43
CA TYR A 84 5.89 -3.23 -9.96
C TYR A 84 4.85 -2.62 -10.90
N LYS A 85 5.09 -2.70 -12.21
CA LYS A 85 4.14 -2.23 -13.22
C LYS A 85 2.79 -2.93 -13.05
N ALA A 86 2.78 -4.27 -13.05
CA ALA A 86 1.55 -5.05 -12.92
C ALA A 86 0.83 -4.80 -11.57
N PHE A 87 1.60 -4.64 -10.48
CA PHE A 87 1.07 -4.34 -9.16
C PHE A 87 0.43 -2.94 -9.09
N ASN A 88 1.05 -1.94 -9.71
CA ASN A 88 0.52 -0.58 -9.79
C ASN A 88 -0.70 -0.47 -10.70
N GLU A 89 -0.80 -1.31 -11.74
CA GLU A 89 -1.96 -1.38 -12.63
C GLU A 89 -3.24 -1.88 -11.93
N LEU A 90 -3.15 -2.49 -10.74
CA LEU A 90 -4.33 -2.81 -9.92
C LEU A 90 -5.17 -1.57 -9.60
N LYS A 91 -4.55 -0.37 -9.58
CA LYS A 91 -5.24 0.92 -9.40
C LYS A 91 -6.16 1.28 -10.56
N ASN A 92 -5.98 0.68 -11.74
CA ASN A 92 -6.89 0.87 -12.87
C ASN A 92 -8.26 0.23 -12.59
N THR A 93 -8.28 -0.86 -11.81
CA THR A 93 -9.51 -1.54 -11.39
C THR A 93 -10.09 -0.90 -10.13
N ASN A 94 -9.24 -0.52 -9.17
CA ASN A 94 -9.64 0.21 -7.97
C ASN A 94 -8.84 1.53 -7.83
N PRO A 95 -9.37 2.67 -8.31
CA PRO A 95 -8.69 3.96 -8.22
C PRO A 95 -8.45 4.49 -6.80
N HIS A 96 -9.14 3.93 -5.79
CA HIS A 96 -8.92 4.28 -4.39
C HIS A 96 -7.80 3.47 -3.73
N LEU A 97 -7.31 2.42 -4.40
CA LEU A 97 -6.23 1.59 -3.91
C LEU A 97 -4.91 2.37 -3.86
N ARG A 98 -4.18 2.20 -2.76
CA ARG A 98 -2.83 2.76 -2.59
C ARG A 98 -1.80 1.65 -2.63
N THR A 99 -0.75 1.87 -3.40
CA THR A 99 0.40 0.97 -3.50
C THR A 99 1.61 1.61 -2.83
N LEU A 100 2.33 0.83 -2.03
CA LEU A 100 3.54 1.24 -1.32
C LEU A 100 4.63 0.19 -1.52
N LEU A 101 5.89 0.63 -1.46
CA LEU A 101 7.05 -0.24 -1.52
C LEU A 101 7.64 -0.42 -0.13
N ALA A 102 7.73 -1.66 0.34
CA ALA A 102 8.41 -1.99 1.58
C ALA A 102 9.89 -2.28 1.30
N VAL A 103 10.78 -1.81 2.18
CA VAL A 103 12.24 -1.93 2.01
C VAL A 103 12.83 -2.80 3.12
N GLY A 104 13.68 -3.76 2.76
CA GLY A 104 14.40 -4.63 3.69
C GLY A 104 13.74 -6.00 3.89
N GLY A 105 13.19 -6.24 5.08
CA GLY A 105 12.68 -7.55 5.50
C GLY A 105 13.71 -8.39 6.29
N TRP A 106 13.27 -9.52 6.84
CA TRP A 106 14.06 -10.31 7.79
C TRP A 106 15.43 -10.73 7.22
N ASN A 107 15.44 -11.26 5.98
CA ASN A 107 16.65 -11.76 5.34
C ASN A 107 17.64 -10.66 4.93
N PHE A 108 17.18 -9.40 4.79
CA PHE A 108 18.08 -8.28 4.53
C PHE A 108 18.95 -7.94 5.75
N GLY A 109 18.42 -8.20 6.96
CA GLY A 109 19.08 -7.83 8.21
C GLY A 109 19.14 -6.32 8.43
N SER A 110 20.01 -5.89 9.35
CA SER A 110 20.07 -4.51 9.84
C SER A 110 21.37 -3.77 9.50
N THR A 111 22.43 -4.46 9.09
CA THR A 111 23.75 -3.85 8.89
C THR A 111 23.73 -2.69 7.91
N GLN A 112 23.14 -2.87 6.72
CA GLN A 112 23.08 -1.82 5.72
C GLN A 112 22.12 -0.69 6.12
N PHE A 113 21.06 -0.97 6.88
CA PHE A 113 20.23 0.08 7.49
C PHE A 113 21.06 0.93 8.46
N SER A 114 21.82 0.30 9.35
CA SER A 114 22.71 1.00 10.31
C SER A 114 23.71 1.89 9.59
N ILE A 115 24.31 1.43 8.48
CA ILE A 115 25.21 2.23 7.64
C ILE A 115 24.45 3.39 6.99
N MET A 116 23.30 3.13 6.37
CA MET A 116 22.51 4.16 5.68
C MET A 116 22.08 5.27 6.65
N VAL A 117 21.69 4.96 7.88
CA VAL A 117 21.25 5.97 8.86
C VAL A 117 22.39 6.68 9.59
N SER A 118 23.60 6.14 9.55
CA SER A 118 24.76 6.60 10.35
C SER A 118 25.24 8.02 10.06
N SER A 119 24.93 8.58 8.88
CA SER A 119 25.33 9.94 8.52
C SER A 119 24.23 10.69 7.78
N ALA A 120 24.23 12.02 7.87
CA ALA A 120 23.28 12.85 7.13
C ALA A 120 23.43 12.68 5.61
N ALA A 121 24.67 12.54 5.13
CA ALA A 121 24.96 12.30 3.71
C ALA A 121 24.38 10.96 3.22
N ASN A 122 24.56 9.87 3.98
CA ASN A 122 24.03 8.56 3.61
C ASN A 122 22.49 8.56 3.57
N ARG A 123 21.84 9.18 4.56
CA ARG A 123 20.38 9.36 4.56
C ARG A 123 19.92 10.19 3.36
N GLN A 124 20.65 11.24 3.01
CA GLN A 124 20.34 12.05 1.82
C GLN A 124 20.39 11.22 0.54
N THR A 125 21.43 10.40 0.36
CA THR A 125 21.53 9.49 -0.80
C THR A 125 20.35 8.52 -0.86
N PHE A 126 19.97 7.92 0.28
CA PHE A 126 18.82 7.03 0.34
C PHE A 126 17.50 7.73 0.03
N ILE A 127 17.27 8.93 0.58
CA ILE A 127 16.07 9.72 0.32
C ILE A 127 15.97 10.08 -1.17
N GLN A 128 17.04 10.59 -1.76
CA GLN A 128 17.03 11.02 -3.17
C GLN A 128 16.85 9.83 -4.13
N SER A 129 17.55 8.72 -3.89
CA SER A 129 17.38 7.50 -4.68
C SER A 129 15.97 6.92 -4.52
N SER A 130 15.41 6.92 -3.30
CA SER A 130 14.03 6.44 -3.05
C SER A 130 12.99 7.30 -3.79
N ILE A 131 13.11 8.63 -3.74
CA ILE A 131 12.21 9.52 -4.49
C ILE A 131 12.30 9.22 -5.98
N LYS A 132 13.52 9.14 -6.53
CA LYS A 132 13.73 8.82 -7.95
C LYS A 132 13.11 7.48 -8.31
N PHE A 133 13.40 6.44 -7.54
CA PHE A 133 12.91 5.08 -7.78
C PHE A 133 11.38 5.01 -7.77
N LEU A 134 10.73 5.56 -6.75
CA LEU A 134 9.28 5.57 -6.63
C LEU A 134 8.61 6.36 -7.77
N ARG A 135 9.19 7.49 -8.20
CA ARG A 135 8.69 8.25 -9.35
C ARG A 135 8.86 7.52 -10.69
N THR A 136 9.89 6.70 -10.82
CA THR A 136 10.12 5.86 -12.01
C THR A 136 9.13 4.71 -12.09
N TYR A 137 8.88 4.00 -11.00
CA TYR A 137 8.11 2.74 -11.01
C TYR A 137 6.65 2.86 -10.56
N GLY A 138 6.21 4.00 -10.02
CA GLY A 138 4.80 4.38 -9.92
C GLY A 138 4.23 4.51 -8.52
#